data_AF-A0A6P6SPA1-F1
#
_entry.id   AF-A0A6P6SPA1-F1
#
_cell.length_a   1.000
_cell.length_b   1.000
_cell.length_c   1.000
_cell.angle_alpha   90.00
_cell.angle_beta   90.00
_cell.angle_gamma   90.00
#
_symmetry.space_group_name_H-M   'P 1'
#
loop_
_entity.id
_entity.type
_entity.pdbx_description
1 polymer ?
#
loop_
_entity_poly.entity_id
_entity_poly.type
_entity_poly.pdbx_seq_one_letter_code
_entity_poly.pdbx_strand_id
1 'polypeptide(L)'
;MLSYNGLDIAFYPYSEQWRELRKFSVLHLFSNRRVQSCRGIREDEVSRMIRKTSKEASSSQVTNLSKTLLSLSCTLICRIAFGKRYDEEDQQRRRFHDLLQEMEAAFVGFFFSDYIPSIGWLDSLNGMRSRLERTCSKLDSFLQELIDEHLNPNRPESMNGDIIDIMLQLLQEQSTSFDLTQDHIKSNAHGD
;
A
#
# COMPACT_ATOMS: atom_id res chain seq x y z
N MET A 1 -8.38 -3.80 16.09
CA MET A 1 -7.53 -2.73 15.51
C MET A 1 -6.25 -3.30 14.88
N LEU A 2 -6.04 -3.06 13.58
CA LEU A 2 -4.86 -3.44 12.79
C LEU A 2 -3.59 -2.77 13.34
N SER A 3 -2.92 -3.39 14.30
CA SER A 3 -1.69 -2.89 14.87
C SER A 3 -0.67 -4.01 14.86
N TYR A 4 0.36 -3.89 14.00
CA TYR A 4 1.53 -4.75 13.98
C TYR A 4 2.34 -4.51 15.25
N ASN A 5 1.89 -4.96 16.42
CA ASN A 5 2.53 -4.59 17.70
C ASN A 5 2.81 -3.07 17.86
N GLY A 6 2.13 -2.22 17.08
CA GLY A 6 2.45 -0.82 16.93
C GLY A 6 3.57 -0.39 15.95
N LEU A 7 3.84 -1.07 14.83
CA LEU A 7 4.79 -0.53 13.82
C LEU A 7 4.12 0.13 12.61
N ASP A 8 2.79 0.03 12.49
CA ASP A 8 2.06 0.73 11.43
C ASP A 8 1.85 2.20 11.77
N ILE A 9 2.28 3.10 10.90
CA ILE A 9 2.20 4.56 11.13
C ILE A 9 0.75 5.08 11.27
N ALA A 10 -0.23 4.43 10.64
CA ALA A 10 -1.63 4.88 10.65
C ALA A 10 -2.34 4.49 11.96
N PHE A 11 -1.94 3.38 12.58
CA PHE A 11 -2.61 2.82 13.75
C PHE A 11 -1.76 2.82 15.03
N TYR A 12 -0.49 3.18 14.95
CA TYR A 12 0.38 3.22 16.13
C TYR A 12 0.03 4.37 17.08
N PRO A 13 -0.10 4.13 18.40
CA PRO A 13 -0.31 5.19 19.38
C PRO A 13 0.80 6.24 19.32
N TYR A 14 0.42 7.49 19.62
CA TYR A 14 1.37 8.59 19.66
C TYR A 14 2.49 8.34 20.67
N SER A 15 3.73 8.32 20.17
CA SER A 15 4.95 8.07 20.93
C SER A 15 6.14 8.76 20.25
N GLU A 16 7.30 8.82 20.90
CA GLU A 16 8.53 9.31 20.25
C GLU A 16 8.85 8.50 19.00
N GLN A 17 8.69 7.17 19.04
CA GLN A 17 8.87 6.30 17.89
C GLN A 17 7.90 6.62 16.74
N TRP A 18 6.62 6.87 17.03
CA TRP A 18 5.66 7.30 16.01
C TRP A 18 6.05 8.64 15.39
N ARG A 19 6.52 9.61 16.19
CA ARG A 19 6.96 10.91 15.70
C ARG A 19 8.15 10.77 14.75
N GLU A 20 9.12 9.91 15.10
CA GLU A 20 10.27 9.64 14.26
C GLU A 20 9.88 8.90 12.97
N LEU A 21 9.01 7.88 13.03
CA LEU A 21 8.43 7.23 11.85
C LEU A 21 7.72 8.24 10.93
N ARG A 22 6.91 9.13 11.49
CA ARG A 22 6.19 10.16 10.73
C ARG A 22 7.13 11.17 10.09
N LYS A 23 8.11 11.64 10.84
CA LYS A 23 9.15 12.54 10.34
C LYS A 23 9.93 11.87 9.21
N PHE A 24 10.30 10.60 9.37
CA PHE A 24 10.94 9.78 8.35
C PHE A 24 10.11 9.72 7.07
N SER A 25 8.83 9.32 7.15
CA SER A 25 7.95 9.23 5.98
C SER A 25 7.83 10.58 5.26
N VAL A 26 7.65 11.68 5.99
CA VAL A 26 7.53 13.02 5.40
C VAL A 26 8.82 13.47 4.72
N LEU A 27 9.99 13.22 5.32
CA LEU A 27 11.26 13.68 4.79
C LEU A 27 11.72 12.84 3.59
N HIS A 28 11.56 11.53 3.65
CA HIS A 28 12.16 10.63 2.66
C HIS A 28 11.18 10.17 1.58
N LEU A 29 9.91 9.94 1.93
CA LEU A 29 8.91 9.36 1.02
C LEU A 29 7.98 10.43 0.44
N PHE A 30 7.54 11.38 1.27
CA PHE A 30 6.51 12.37 0.92
C PHE A 30 7.03 13.81 0.85
N SER A 31 8.34 14.01 0.71
CA SER A 31 8.89 15.36 0.59
C SER A 31 8.43 16.05 -0.69
N ASN A 32 8.45 17.39 -0.70
CA ASN A 32 8.06 18.16 -1.89
C ASN A 32 8.87 17.72 -3.12
N ARG A 33 10.18 17.47 -2.95
CA ARG A 33 11.04 16.95 -4.02
C ARG A 33 10.52 15.62 -4.59
N ARG A 34 10.11 14.67 -3.75
CA ARG A 34 9.54 13.38 -4.18
C ARG A 34 8.17 13.54 -4.84
N VAL A 35 7.32 14.39 -4.28
CA VAL A 35 6.03 14.70 -4.88
C VAL A 35 6.22 15.30 -6.28
N GLN A 36 7.20 16.19 -6.47
CA GLN A 36 7.53 16.75 -7.79
C GLN A 36 8.18 15.73 -8.73
N SER A 37 9.04 14.84 -8.25
CA SER A 37 9.64 13.80 -9.12
C SER A 37 8.58 12.85 -9.68
N CYS A 38 7.50 12.61 -8.93
CA CYS A 38 6.38 11.78 -9.38
C CYS A 38 5.40 12.51 -10.33
N ARG A 39 5.67 13.77 -10.69
CA ARG A 39 4.78 14.56 -11.56
C ARG A 39 4.57 13.91 -12.92
N GLY A 40 5.64 13.44 -13.57
CA GLY A 40 5.56 12.78 -14.87
C GLY A 40 4.65 11.54 -14.85
N ILE A 41 4.75 10.71 -13.80
CA ILE A 41 3.89 9.54 -13.62
C ILE A 41 2.41 9.96 -13.51
N ARG A 42 2.12 11.00 -12.72
CA ARG A 42 0.74 11.48 -12.54
C ARG A 42 0.15 12.03 -13.83
N GLU A 43 0.88 12.90 -14.52
CA GLU A 43 0.43 13.50 -15.78
C GLU A 43 0.17 12.41 -16.84
N ASP A 44 1.06 11.43 -16.92
CA ASP A 44 0.97 10.31 -17.86
C ASP A 44 -0.24 9.40 -17.59
N GLU A 45 -0.49 8.99 -16.35
CA GLU A 45 -1.66 8.15 -16.02
C GLU A 45 -2.99 8.91 -16.12
N VAL A 46 -3.04 10.18 -15.69
CA VAL A 46 -4.24 11.00 -15.81
C VAL A 46 -4.58 11.24 -17.28
N SER A 47 -3.58 11.52 -18.11
CA SER A 47 -3.78 11.70 -19.56
C SER A 47 -4.35 10.44 -20.21
N ARG A 48 -3.85 9.25 -19.81
CA ARG A 48 -4.39 7.97 -20.28
C ARG A 48 -5.83 7.75 -19.86
N MET A 49 -6.15 8.02 -18.59
CA MET A 49 -7.51 7.91 -18.08
C MET A 49 -8.46 8.82 -18.86
N ILE A 50 -8.10 10.10 -19.05
CA ILE A 50 -8.92 11.07 -19.80
C ILE A 50 -9.14 10.58 -21.24
N ARG A 51 -8.10 10.08 -21.92
CA ARG A 51 -8.22 9.54 -23.28
C ARG A 51 -9.15 8.34 -23.34
N LYS A 52 -9.05 7.42 -22.37
CA LYS A 52 -9.94 6.25 -22.27
C LYS A 52 -11.40 6.68 -22.09
N THR A 53 -11.67 7.54 -21.11
CA THR A 53 -13.02 8.06 -20.83
C THR A 53 -13.58 8.85 -22.01
N SER A 54 -12.76 9.66 -22.68
CA SER A 54 -13.18 10.40 -23.88
C SER A 54 -13.58 9.46 -25.00
N LYS A 55 -12.85 8.36 -25.21
CA LYS A 55 -13.19 7.35 -26.22
C LYS A 55 -14.50 6.65 -25.90
N GLU A 56 -14.68 6.23 -24.65
CA GLU A 56 -15.93 5.60 -24.17
C GLU A 56 -17.13 6.55 -24.34
N ALA A 57 -16.96 7.82 -23.99
CA ALA A 57 -17.97 8.86 -24.18
C ALA A 57 -18.31 9.08 -25.66
N SER A 58 -17.33 9.12 -26.56
CA SER A 58 -17.57 9.23 -28.00
C SER A 58 -18.34 8.04 -28.57
N SER A 59 -18.20 6.85 -27.97
CA SER A 59 -18.99 5.66 -28.30
C SER A 59 -20.34 5.58 -27.56
N SER A 60 -20.75 6.63 -26.85
CA SER A 60 -21.96 6.64 -26.00
C SER A 60 -22.00 5.52 -24.94
N GLN A 61 -20.83 5.06 -24.50
CA GLN A 61 -20.71 4.04 -23.46
C GLN A 61 -20.76 4.69 -22.08
N VAL A 62 -21.51 4.09 -21.15
CA VAL A 62 -21.57 4.55 -19.76
C VAL A 62 -20.30 4.08 -19.01
N THR A 63 -19.55 5.04 -18.47
CA THR A 63 -18.35 4.80 -17.68
C THR A 63 -18.66 4.84 -16.18
N ASN A 64 -18.23 3.83 -15.44
CA ASN A 64 -18.25 3.85 -13.97
C ASN A 64 -17.03 4.62 -13.45
N LEU A 65 -17.21 5.89 -13.08
CA LEU A 65 -16.12 6.75 -12.62
C LEU A 65 -15.46 6.25 -11.33
N SER A 66 -16.20 5.63 -10.41
CA SER A 66 -15.62 5.07 -9.18
C SER A 66 -14.61 3.96 -9.49
N LYS A 67 -14.95 3.04 -10.39
CA LYS A 67 -14.03 1.99 -10.85
C LYS A 67 -12.83 2.58 -11.59
N THR A 68 -13.07 3.58 -12.44
CA THR A 68 -12.00 4.25 -13.20
C THR A 68 -11.01 4.96 -12.27
N LEU A 69 -11.50 5.72 -11.29
CA LEU A 69 -10.66 6.42 -10.30
C LEU A 69 -9.93 5.45 -9.38
N LEU A 70 -10.59 4.39 -8.90
CA LEU A 70 -9.92 3.36 -8.10
C LEU A 70 -8.79 2.69 -8.90
N SER A 71 -9.04 2.37 -10.17
CA SER A 71 -8.03 1.83 -11.08
C SER A 71 -6.87 2.80 -11.33
N LEU A 72 -7.14 4.10 -11.48
CA LEU A 72 -6.11 5.13 -11.58
C LEU A 72 -5.26 5.17 -10.30
N SER A 73 -5.89 5.21 -9.12
CA SER A 73 -5.21 5.19 -7.82
C SER A 73 -4.32 3.96 -7.66
N CYS A 74 -4.82 2.76 -7.99
CA CYS A 74 -4.03 1.53 -7.94
C CYS A 74 -2.80 1.62 -8.84
N THR A 75 -2.98 2.10 -10.08
CA THR A 75 -1.89 2.24 -11.05
C THR A 75 -0.84 3.25 -10.58
N LEU A 76 -1.27 4.38 -10.03
CA LEU A 76 -0.38 5.39 -9.46
C LEU A 76 0.42 4.82 -8.28
N ILE A 77 -0.22 4.10 -7.37
CA ILE A 77 0.46 3.44 -6.25
C ILE A 77 1.49 2.44 -6.79
N CYS A 78 1.14 1.56 -7.72
CA CYS A 78 2.09 0.59 -8.26
C CYS A 78 3.31 1.27 -8.89
N ARG A 79 3.13 2.36 -9.62
CA ARG A 79 4.23 3.06 -10.29
C ARG A 79 5.09 3.88 -9.35
N ILE A 80 4.48 4.54 -8.38
CA ILE A 80 5.19 5.42 -7.44
C ILE A 80 5.85 4.61 -6.33
N ALA A 81 5.16 3.60 -5.82
CA ALA A 81 5.61 2.83 -4.67
C ALA A 81 6.49 1.64 -5.06
N PHE A 82 6.20 0.99 -6.19
CA PHE A 82 6.83 -0.28 -6.58
C PHE A 82 7.59 -0.20 -7.92
N GLY A 83 7.62 0.99 -8.55
CA GLY A 83 8.29 1.16 -9.85
C GLY A 83 7.67 0.36 -10.99
N LYS A 84 6.46 -0.18 -10.80
CA LYS A 84 5.82 -1.13 -11.72
C LYS A 84 4.55 -0.56 -12.34
N ARG A 85 4.40 -0.76 -13.63
CA ARG A 85 3.15 -0.52 -14.35
C ARG A 85 2.62 -1.87 -14.83
N TYR A 86 1.42 -2.21 -14.38
CA TYR A 86 0.73 -3.40 -14.81
C TYR A 86 -0.35 -3.06 -15.84
N ASP A 87 -0.41 -3.84 -16.92
CA ASP A 87 -1.44 -3.69 -17.94
C ASP A 87 -2.84 -4.08 -17.40
N GLU A 88 -3.92 -3.70 -18.10
CA GLU A 88 -5.29 -3.99 -17.63
C GLU A 88 -5.60 -5.49 -17.54
N GLU A 89 -4.93 -6.29 -18.36
CA GLU A 89 -5.08 -7.75 -18.39
C GLU A 89 -4.09 -8.47 -17.47
N ASP A 90 -3.18 -7.74 -16.85
CA ASP A 90 -2.12 -8.29 -16.01
C ASP A 90 -2.69 -8.91 -14.72
N GLN A 91 -2.32 -10.15 -14.46
CA GLN A 91 -2.75 -10.89 -13.27
C GLN A 91 -2.28 -10.22 -11.97
N GLN A 92 -1.08 -9.63 -11.95
CA GLN A 92 -0.55 -8.92 -10.78
C GLN A 92 -1.37 -7.66 -10.47
N ARG A 93 -1.86 -6.96 -11.50
CA ARG A 93 -2.78 -5.83 -11.28
C ARG A 93 -4.06 -6.26 -10.59
N ARG A 94 -4.66 -7.35 -11.08
CA ARG A 94 -5.90 -7.90 -10.51
C ARG A 94 -5.66 -8.34 -9.08
N ARG A 95 -4.58 -9.08 -8.83
CA ARG A 95 -4.15 -9.49 -7.48
C ARG A 95 -4.00 -8.30 -6.54
N PHE A 96 -3.34 -7.23 -6.96
CA PHE A 96 -3.18 -6.02 -6.13
C PHE A 96 -4.51 -5.30 -5.89
N HIS A 97 -5.36 -5.19 -6.91
CA HIS A 97 -6.68 -4.59 -6.79
C HIS A 97 -7.59 -5.37 -5.83
N ASP A 98 -7.64 -6.69 -5.97
CA ASP A 98 -8.42 -7.59 -5.11
C ASP A 98 -7.92 -7.51 -3.67
N LEU A 99 -6.59 -7.47 -3.48
CA LEU A 99 -5.97 -7.28 -2.17
C LEU A 99 -6.34 -5.94 -1.53
N LEU A 100 -6.34 -4.85 -2.30
CA LEU A 100 -6.78 -3.53 -1.82
C LEU A 100 -8.27 -3.52 -1.44
N GLN A 101 -9.13 -4.17 -2.22
CA GLN A 101 -10.55 -4.30 -1.88
C GLN A 101 -10.77 -5.13 -0.62
N GLU A 102 -10.03 -6.21 -0.44
CA GLU A 102 -10.08 -7.01 0.80
C GLU A 102 -9.62 -6.19 2.00
N MET A 103 -8.56 -5.40 1.85
CA MET A 103 -8.04 -4.50 2.89
C MET A 103 -9.05 -3.39 3.24
N GLU A 104 -9.64 -2.74 2.24
CA GLU A 104 -10.69 -1.72 2.45
C GLU A 104 -11.90 -2.33 3.19
N ALA A 105 -12.36 -3.50 2.76
CA ALA A 105 -13.50 -4.17 3.40
C ALA A 105 -13.18 -4.62 4.83
N ALA A 106 -11.93 -5.00 5.11
CA ALA A 106 -11.48 -5.31 6.46
C ALA A 106 -11.36 -4.05 7.33
N PHE A 107 -10.92 -2.92 6.75
CA PHE A 107 -10.75 -1.65 7.45
C PHE A 107 -12.09 -1.00 7.85
N VAL A 108 -13.08 -1.06 6.96
CA VAL A 108 -14.43 -0.51 7.19
C VAL A 108 -15.34 -1.51 7.91
N GLY A 109 -14.88 -2.75 8.11
CA GLY A 109 -15.61 -3.79 8.81
C GLY A 109 -15.93 -3.41 10.26
N PHE A 110 -17.13 -3.76 10.71
CA PHE A 110 -17.53 -3.58 12.10
C PHE A 110 -16.89 -4.69 12.95
N PHE A 111 -16.11 -4.36 14.00
CA PHE A 111 -15.60 -5.33 14.98
C PHE A 111 -16.20 -5.08 16.36
N PHE A 112 -16.75 -6.12 16.98
CA PHE A 112 -17.27 -6.05 18.34
C PHE A 112 -16.20 -5.60 19.34
N SER A 113 -14.95 -6.05 19.14
CA SER A 113 -13.79 -5.67 19.96
C SER A 113 -13.54 -4.16 20.00
N ASP A 114 -13.88 -3.44 18.92
CA ASP A 114 -13.60 -2.01 18.80
C ASP A 114 -14.60 -1.15 19.58
N TYR A 115 -15.79 -1.67 19.90
CA TYR A 115 -16.83 -0.96 20.65
C TYR A 115 -17.01 -1.49 22.08
N ILE A 116 -16.98 -2.81 22.24
CA ILE A 116 -17.20 -3.49 23.51
C ILE A 116 -16.14 -4.59 23.64
N PRO A 117 -14.95 -4.27 24.18
CA PRO A 117 -13.81 -5.18 24.21
C PRO A 117 -14.12 -6.55 24.86
N SER A 118 -14.99 -6.58 25.86
CA SER A 118 -15.37 -7.82 26.58
C SER A 118 -16.11 -8.85 25.73
N ILE A 119 -16.69 -8.45 24.58
CA ILE A 119 -17.37 -9.36 23.64
C ILE A 119 -16.60 -9.53 22.32
N GLY A 120 -15.32 -9.14 22.26
CA GLY A 120 -14.48 -9.27 21.06
C GLY A 120 -14.27 -10.71 20.58
N TRP A 121 -14.53 -11.72 21.41
CA TRP A 121 -14.52 -13.13 20.98
C TRP A 121 -15.57 -13.42 19.89
N LEU A 122 -16.63 -12.62 19.79
CA LEU A 122 -17.63 -12.70 18.71
C LEU A 122 -17.04 -12.44 17.34
N ASP A 123 -15.97 -11.63 17.24
CA ASP A 123 -15.26 -11.38 15.97
C ASP A 123 -14.54 -12.62 15.45
N SER A 124 -14.23 -13.58 16.33
CA SER A 124 -13.69 -14.87 15.94
C SER A 124 -14.80 -15.81 15.47
N LEU A 125 -15.96 -15.78 16.12
CA LEU A 125 -17.12 -16.60 15.74
C LEU A 125 -17.75 -16.19 14.40
N ASN A 126 -17.87 -14.88 14.14
CA ASN A 126 -18.43 -14.38 12.89
C ASN A 126 -17.42 -14.41 11.72
N GLY A 127 -16.20 -14.88 11.99
CA GLY A 127 -15.14 -15.07 11.00
C GLY A 127 -14.38 -13.80 10.61
N MET A 128 -14.71 -12.63 11.14
CA MET A 128 -14.04 -11.37 10.80
C MET A 128 -12.57 -11.36 11.20
N ARG A 129 -12.23 -11.92 12.36
CA ARG A 129 -10.82 -12.08 12.76
C ARG A 129 -10.04 -12.94 11.76
N SER A 130 -10.60 -14.09 11.36
CA SER A 130 -9.97 -14.96 10.37
C SER A 130 -9.84 -14.31 8.98
N ARG A 131 -10.81 -13.48 8.59
CA ARG A 131 -10.76 -12.71 7.35
C ARG A 131 -9.66 -11.67 7.41
N LEU A 132 -9.56 -10.93 8.51
CA LEU A 132 -8.51 -9.94 8.76
C LEU A 132 -7.12 -10.58 8.67
N GLU A 133 -6.90 -11.67 9.43
CA GLU A 133 -5.63 -12.39 9.46
C GLU A 133 -5.22 -12.87 8.05
N ARG A 134 -6.15 -13.48 7.30
CA ARG A 134 -5.89 -13.90 5.91
C ARG A 134 -5.53 -12.74 5.00
N THR A 135 -6.23 -11.62 5.11
CA THR A 135 -5.97 -10.43 4.29
C THR A 135 -4.61 -9.83 4.64
N CYS A 136 -4.23 -9.78 5.92
CA CYS A 136 -2.89 -9.38 6.37
C CYS A 136 -1.80 -10.31 5.81
N SER A 137 -2.00 -11.64 5.87
CA SER A 137 -1.03 -12.60 5.31
C SER A 137 -0.87 -12.45 3.79
N LYS A 138 -1.95 -12.17 3.05
CA LYS A 138 -1.86 -11.90 1.61
C LYS A 138 -1.06 -10.62 1.32
N LEU A 139 -1.22 -9.58 2.14
CA LEU A 139 -0.46 -8.33 1.98
C LEU A 139 1.00 -8.50 2.35
N ASP A 140 1.31 -9.19 3.45
CA ASP A 140 2.68 -9.53 3.82
C ASP A 140 3.39 -10.31 2.70
N SER A 141 2.76 -11.36 2.16
CA SER A 141 3.29 -12.12 1.03
C SER A 141 3.49 -11.26 -0.22
N PHE A 142 2.55 -10.36 -0.53
CA PHE A 142 2.69 -9.45 -1.68
C PHE A 142 3.84 -8.45 -1.50
N LEU A 143 4.00 -7.87 -0.31
CA LEU A 143 5.10 -6.96 0.00
C LEU A 143 6.45 -7.68 0.04
N GLN A 144 6.49 -8.92 0.55
CA GLN A 144 7.69 -9.75 0.53
C GLN A 144 8.14 -10.03 -0.91
N GLU A 145 7.24 -10.42 -1.81
CA GLU A 145 7.56 -10.59 -3.24
C GLU A 145 8.14 -9.31 -3.85
N LEU A 146 7.56 -8.15 -3.54
CA LEU A 146 8.09 -6.87 -4.02
C LEU A 146 9.49 -6.58 -3.45
N ILE A 147 9.72 -6.84 -2.16
CA ILE A 147 11.05 -6.66 -1.56
C ILE A 147 12.07 -7.59 -2.26
N ASP A 148 11.72 -8.85 -2.48
CA ASP A 148 12.60 -9.81 -3.14
C ASP A 148 12.93 -9.39 -4.59
N GLU A 149 11.94 -8.84 -5.31
CA GLU A 149 12.17 -8.22 -6.62
C GLU A 149 13.13 -7.02 -6.55
N HIS A 150 13.00 -6.15 -5.54
CA HIS A 150 13.88 -4.99 -5.37
C HIS A 150 15.29 -5.39 -4.93
N LEU A 151 15.46 -6.50 -4.22
CA LEU A 151 16.78 -7.02 -3.86
C LEU A 151 17.48 -7.73 -5.04
N ASN A 152 16.76 -8.03 -6.13
CA ASN A 152 17.34 -8.65 -7.31
C ASN A 152 18.26 -7.65 -8.05
N PRO A 153 19.54 -7.99 -8.30
CA PRO A 153 20.46 -7.10 -9.03
C PRO A 153 20.04 -6.85 -10.49
N ASN A 154 19.18 -7.69 -11.06
CA ASN A 154 18.65 -7.54 -12.42
C ASN A 154 17.29 -6.85 -12.46
N ARG A 155 16.88 -6.16 -11.38
CA ARG A 155 15.61 -5.45 -11.34
C ARG A 155 15.54 -4.33 -12.40
N PRO A 156 14.34 -4.00 -12.92
CA PRO A 156 14.16 -2.89 -13.85
C PRO A 156 14.62 -1.55 -13.28
N GLU A 157 15.17 -0.67 -14.12
CA GLU A 157 15.54 0.70 -13.71
C GLU A 157 14.36 1.52 -13.19
N SER A 158 13.14 1.17 -13.59
CA SER A 158 11.92 1.84 -13.11
C SER A 158 11.67 1.68 -11.62
N MET A 159 12.32 0.69 -10.97
CA MET A 159 12.29 0.50 -9.51
C MET A 159 13.30 1.38 -8.77
N ASN A 160 14.23 2.02 -9.48
CA ASN A 160 15.24 2.84 -8.82
C ASN A 160 14.63 4.13 -8.26
N GLY A 161 14.81 4.33 -6.96
CA GLY A 161 14.34 5.51 -6.25
C GLY A 161 12.81 5.58 -6.07
N ASP A 162 12.10 4.46 -6.23
CA ASP A 162 10.71 4.33 -5.76
C ASP A 162 10.65 4.15 -4.24
N ILE A 163 9.43 4.06 -3.67
CA ILE A 163 9.26 4.00 -2.21
C ILE A 163 9.97 2.78 -1.60
N ILE A 164 9.85 1.59 -2.20
CA ILE A 164 10.47 0.38 -1.65
C ILE A 164 11.99 0.47 -1.73
N ASP A 165 12.55 0.91 -2.85
CA ASP A 165 14.01 1.08 -3.00
C ASP A 165 14.57 2.09 -1.99
N ILE A 166 13.86 3.20 -1.75
CA ILE A 166 14.24 4.19 -0.73
C ILE A 166 14.21 3.57 0.67
N MET A 167 13.14 2.84 1.01
CA MET A 167 13.02 2.21 2.32
C MET A 167 14.12 1.17 2.54
N LEU A 168 14.47 0.39 1.51
CA LEU A 168 15.57 -0.58 1.56
C LEU A 168 16.95 0.09 1.69
N GLN A 169 17.20 1.19 0.99
CA GLN A 169 18.44 1.96 1.12
C GLN A 169 18.59 2.50 2.55
N LEU A 170 17.52 3.09 3.09
CA LEU A 170 17.53 3.65 4.44
C LEU A 170 17.67 2.58 5.53
N LEU A 171 17.14 1.37 5.31
CA LEU A 171 17.41 0.20 6.16
C LEU A 171 18.90 -0.16 6.19
N GLN A 172 19.55 -0.21 5.03
CA GLN A 172 20.95 -0.62 4.91
C GLN A 172 21.91 0.41 5.52
N GLU A 173 21.60 1.69 5.37
CA GLU A 173 22.48 2.76 5.84
C GLU A 173 22.39 3.01 7.37
N GLN A 174 21.43 2.38 8.09
CA GLN A 174 21.09 2.69 9.49
C GLN A 174 20.92 4.21 9.71
N SER A 175 20.46 4.92 8.68
CA SER A 175 20.38 6.40 8.64
C SER A 175 19.27 6.99 9.50
N THR A 176 18.56 6.15 10.28
CA THR A 176 17.40 6.54 11.07
C THR A 176 17.72 6.63 12.56
N SER A 177 17.02 7.51 13.25
CA SER A 177 17.09 7.70 14.71
C SER A 177 16.56 6.50 15.53
N PHE A 178 16.04 5.48 14.85
CA PHE A 178 15.51 4.24 15.39
C PHE A 178 15.89 3.07 14.47
N ASP A 179 15.95 1.85 15.02
CA ASP A 179 16.25 0.64 14.24
C ASP A 179 15.09 0.31 13.30
N LEU A 180 15.21 0.76 12.05
CA LEU A 180 14.25 0.42 10.99
C LEU A 180 14.50 -1.04 10.61
N THR A 181 13.43 -1.83 10.50
CA THR A 181 13.48 -3.27 10.17
C THR A 181 12.64 -3.55 8.92
N GLN A 182 12.86 -4.69 8.28
CA GLN A 182 12.04 -5.11 7.13
C GLN A 182 10.55 -5.19 7.48
N ASP A 183 10.23 -5.43 8.74
CA ASP A 183 8.86 -5.42 9.27
C ASP A 183 8.21 -4.03 9.23
N HIS A 184 8.99 -2.95 9.26
CA HIS A 184 8.47 -1.60 9.04
C HIS A 184 8.12 -1.33 7.57
N ILE A 185 8.75 -2.05 6.62
CA ILE A 185 8.36 -2.00 5.20
C ILE A 185 7.07 -2.77 4.97
N LYS A 186 6.90 -3.92 5.63
CA LYS A 186 5.75 -4.80 5.41
C LYS A 186 4.53 -4.41 6.24
N SER A 187 4.77 -3.95 7.46
CA SER A 187 3.83 -3.75 8.58
C SER A 187 2.48 -4.45 8.39
N ASN A 188 2.54 -5.77 8.20
CA ASN A 188 1.45 -6.74 8.25
C ASN A 188 2.03 -8.10 8.68
N ALA A 189 1.29 -8.76 9.57
CA ALA A 189 1.42 -10.16 10.01
C ALA A 189 2.72 -10.55 10.75
N HIS A 190 2.69 -10.44 12.09
CA HIS A 190 2.74 -11.60 12.99
C HIS A 190 2.06 -11.20 14.30
N GLY A 191 0.92 -11.82 14.61
CA GLY A 191 0.27 -11.73 15.91
C GLY A 191 0.50 -13.05 16.61
N ASP A 192 1.36 -13.05 17.63
CA ASP A 192 1.29 -14.02 18.72
C ASP A 192 0.31 -13.49 19.79
#